data_AF-A0A7L2WBV9-F1
#
_entry.id   AF-A0A7L2WBV9-F1
#
_cell.length_a   1.000
_cell.length_b   1.000
_cell.length_c   1.000
_cell.angle_alpha   90.00
_cell.angle_beta   90.00
_cell.angle_gamma   90.00
#
_symmetry.space_group_name_H-M   'P 1'
#
loop_
_entity.id
_entity.type
_entity.pdbx_description
1 polymer ?
#
loop_
_entity_poly.entity_id
_entity_poly.type
_entity_poly.pdbx_seq_one_letter_code
_entity_poly.pdbx_strand_id
1 'polypeptide(L)' 'AEDLPSPRRLQKLEVPIMAQSTCRRLYSIDMGPALPPRRIQDDMMCVGYAEG' A
#
# COMPACT_ATOMS: atom_id res chain seq x y z
N ALA A 1 10.43 16.21 31.86
CA ALA A 1 9.35 16.08 30.87
C ALA A 1 10.00 16.14 29.51
N GLU A 2 9.81 15.14 28.66
CA GLU A 2 10.42 15.09 27.33
C GLU A 2 9.57 15.95 26.38
N ASP A 3 10.22 16.92 25.73
CA ASP A 3 9.54 17.88 24.85
C ASP A 3 9.38 17.25 23.46
N LEU A 4 8.14 16.96 23.06
CA LEU A 4 7.85 16.34 21.76
C LEU A 4 7.86 17.40 20.66
N PRO A 5 8.35 17.07 19.45
CA PRO A 5 8.33 18.01 18.34
C PRO A 5 6.89 18.42 18.02
N SER A 6 6.74 19.66 17.55
CA SER A 6 5.44 20.19 17.13
C SER A 6 4.78 19.27 16.10
N PRO A 7 3.47 18.97 16.25
CA PRO A 7 2.78 18.12 15.30
C PRO A 7 2.84 18.70 13.89
N ARG A 8 3.08 17.83 12.91
CA ARG A 8 3.07 18.22 11.49
C ARG A 8 1.63 18.35 10.98
N ARG A 9 1.42 19.17 9.95
CA ARG A 9 0.12 19.34 9.30
C ARG A 9 -0.37 18.03 8.69
N LEU A 10 -1.62 17.65 8.99
CA LEU A 10 -2.29 16.50 8.41
C LEU A 10 -2.31 16.60 6.88
N GLN A 11 -1.97 15.50 6.21
CA GLN A 11 -2.00 15.37 4.75
C GLN A 11 -3.17 14.48 4.34
N LYS A 12 -3.73 14.73 3.16
CA LYS A 12 -4.79 13.91 2.55
C LYS A 12 -4.44 13.59 1.11
N LEU A 13 -4.78 12.39 0.66
CA LEU A 13 -4.59 11.93 -0.71
C LEU A 13 -5.80 11.09 -1.13
N GLU A 14 -6.33 11.35 -2.32
CA GLU A 14 -7.36 10.53 -2.94
C GLU A 14 -6.72 9.48 -3.84
N VAL A 15 -7.18 8.24 -3.75
CA VAL A 15 -6.68 7.11 -4.54
C VAL A 15 -7.85 6.21 -4.96
N PRO A 16 -7.79 5.62 -6.16
CA PRO A 16 -8.85 4.71 -6.62
C PRO A 16 -8.74 3.36 -5.93
N ILE A 17 -9.88 2.67 -5.82
CA ILE A 17 -9.91 1.26 -5.44
C ILE A 17 -9.41 0.43 -6.61
N MET A 18 -8.40 -0.41 -6.37
CA MET A 18 -7.85 -1.32 -7.36
C MET A 18 -8.57 -2.67 -7.33
N ALA A 19 -8.85 -3.23 -8.50
CA ALA A 19 -9.43 -4.57 -8.61
C ALA A 19 -8.55 -5.61 -7.89
N GLN A 20 -9.17 -6.45 -7.04
CA GLN A 20 -8.46 -7.45 -6.23
C GLN A 20 -7.68 -8.47 -7.09
N SER A 21 -8.19 -8.80 -8.29
CA SER A 21 -7.51 -9.66 -9.26
C SER A 21 -6.20 -9.04 -9.78
N THR A 22 -6.23 -7.74 -10.11
CA THR A 22 -5.03 -6.98 -10.50
C THR A 22 -4.02 -6.94 -9.37
N CYS A 23 -4.49 -6.63 -8.14
CA CYS A 23 -3.61 -6.57 -6.97
C CYS A 23 -2.95 -7.93 -6.67
N ARG A 24 -3.71 -9.03 -6.72
CA ARG A 24 -3.17 -10.39 -6.56
C ARG A 24 -2.07 -10.69 -7.57
N ARG A 25 -2.28 -10.31 -8.84
CA ARG A 25 -1.26 -10.49 -9.88
C ARG A 25 0.00 -9.69 -9.57
N LEU A 26 -0.13 -8.41 -9.22
CA LEU A 26 1.00 -7.53 -8.93
C LEU A 26 1.80 -7.96 -7.69
N TYR A 27 1.14 -8.48 -6.66
CA TYR A 27 1.82 -8.94 -5.45
C TYR A 27 2.28 -10.40 -5.49
N SER A 28 1.85 -11.19 -6.49
CA SER A 28 2.30 -12.59 -6.64
C SER A 28 3.68 -12.76 -7.25
N ILE A 29 4.24 -11.69 -7.84
CA ILE A 29 5.55 -11.71 -8.48
C ILE A 29 6.64 -11.33 -7.48
N ASP A 30 7.83 -11.90 -7.65
CA ASP A 30 9.01 -11.49 -6.88
C ASP A 30 9.56 -10.20 -7.48
N MET A 31 9.44 -9.10 -6.74
CA MET A 31 9.98 -7.79 -7.12
C MET A 31 11.30 -7.48 -6.39
N GLY A 32 11.96 -8.51 -5.88
CA GLY A 32 13.24 -8.44 -5.19
C GLY A 32 13.14 -8.47 -3.67
N PRO A 33 14.27 -8.38 -2.95
CA PRO A 33 14.34 -8.62 -1.52
C PRO A 33 13.41 -7.73 -0.67
N ALA A 34 13.13 -6.51 -1.15
CA ALA A 34 12.25 -5.56 -0.48
C ALA A 34 10.75 -5.89 -0.65
N LEU A 35 10.39 -6.55 -1.74
CA LEU A 35 9.01 -6.87 -2.13
C LEU A 35 8.92 -8.32 -2.60
N PRO A 36 9.12 -9.29 -1.69
CA PRO A 36 8.91 -10.69 -2.01
C PRO A 36 7.43 -10.94 -2.32
N PRO A 37 7.10 -12.04 -3.01
CA PRO A 37 5.73 -12.41 -3.32
C PRO A 37 4.84 -12.43 -2.07
N ARG A 38 3.66 -11.82 -2.16
CA ARG A 38 2.65 -11.81 -1.09
C ARG A 38 1.29 -12.28 -1.60
N ARG A 39 0.62 -13.05 -0.75
CA ARG A 39 -0.76 -13.46 -0.98
C ARG A 39 -1.72 -12.40 -0.44
N ILE A 40 -2.49 -11.78 -1.33
CA ILE A 40 -3.59 -10.86 -0.96
C ILE A 40 -4.81 -11.69 -0.54
N GLN A 41 -5.24 -11.53 0.71
CA GLN A 41 -6.37 -12.24 1.30
C GLN A 41 -7.72 -11.66 0.83
N ASP A 42 -8.80 -12.41 1.02
CA ASP A 42 -10.14 -12.00 0.58
C ASP A 42 -10.69 -10.81 1.38
N ASP A 43 -10.24 -10.63 2.63
CA ASP A 43 -10.60 -9.54 3.55
C ASP A 43 -9.73 -8.28 3.38
N MET A 44 -8.83 -8.26 2.38
CA MET A 44 -7.97 -7.12 2.05
C MET A 44 -8.48 -6.37 0.81
N MET A 45 -8.42 -5.03 0.85
CA MET A 45 -8.59 -4.18 -0.32
C MET A 45 -7.27 -3.54 -0.74
N CYS A 46 -7.12 -3.26 -2.03
CA CYS A 46 -5.98 -2.54 -2.57
C CYS A 46 -6.44 -1.18 -3.10
N VAL A 47 -5.65 -0.15 -2.85
CA VAL A 47 -5.90 1.23 -3.31
C VAL A 47 -4.64 1.79 -3.95
N GLY A 48 -4.80 2.56 -5.01
CA GLY A 48 -3.70 3.17 -5.76
C GLY A 48 -3.63 2.76 -7.22
N TYR A 49 -2.53 3.18 -7.85
CA TYR A 49 -2.27 3.02 -9.29
C TYR A 49 -1.25 1.88 -9.51
N ALA A 50 -1.25 1.27 -10.68
CA ALA A 50 -0.33 0.15 -10.98
C ALA A 50 1.10 0.63 -11.24
N GLU A 51 1.25 1.90 -11.59
CA GLU A 51 2.49 2.52 -12.06
C GLU A 51 3.48 2.82 -10.93
N GLY A 52 2.99 2.96 -9.68
CA GLY A 52 3.84 3.16 -8.49
C GLY A 52 4.46 4.54 -8.36
#